data_AF-K2H9D0-F1
#
_entry.id   AF-K2H9D0-F1
#
_cell.length_a   1.000
_cell.length_b   1.000
_cell.length_c   1.000
_cell.angle_alpha   90.00
_cell.angle_beta   90.00
_cell.angle_gamma   90.00
#
_symmetry.space_group_name_H-M   'P 1'
#
loop_
_entity.id
_entity.type
_entity.pdbx_description
1 polymer ?
#
loop_
_entity_poly.entity_id
_entity_poly.type
_entity_poly.pdbx_seq_one_letter_code
_entity_poly.pdbx_strand_id
1 'polypeptide(L)'
;MLINVISPYVIELIFDSNGNHVIQECLKTFGKSDNGFIFDAIVSDGNLVKVATHKHGCCVVQRCIDYGNRQQLITLIDEIVKNSLVLVKDAFGNYVVQYILNVDIVGVIIDVTKMLLDDLIDLSMQKFSSNVIEKLVRSDEIEARQMIFDRFLQIKDVTKLLQDSYANYVIQTCLDQSSVEYHSKLSNWIIPHLSAIRNTPYYKKIQNKLLRDENKQHHSVN
;
A
#
# COMPACT_ATOMS: atom_id res chain seq x y z
N MET A 1 14.82 -26.36 -25.54
CA MET A 1 13.68 -25.42 -25.53
C MET A 1 14.12 -24.17 -24.78
N LEU A 2 13.69 -22.97 -25.18
CA LEU A 2 14.15 -21.69 -24.61
C LEU A 2 14.01 -21.62 -23.08
N ILE A 3 12.93 -22.17 -22.53
CA ILE A 3 12.66 -22.26 -21.08
C ILE A 3 13.82 -22.93 -20.32
N ASN A 4 14.35 -24.05 -20.82
CA ASN A 4 15.44 -24.78 -20.15
C ASN A 4 16.75 -23.98 -20.07
N VAL A 5 16.94 -23.04 -21.00
CA VAL A 5 18.13 -22.17 -21.03
C VAL A 5 17.96 -21.00 -20.07
N ILE A 6 16.75 -20.45 -19.96
CA ILE A 6 16.46 -19.26 -19.13
C ILE A 6 16.26 -19.63 -17.66
N SER A 7 15.62 -20.76 -17.37
CA SER A 7 15.15 -21.13 -16.03
C SER A 7 16.21 -21.03 -14.92
N PRO A 8 17.47 -21.50 -15.11
CA PRO A 8 18.50 -21.38 -14.08
C PRO A 8 18.93 -19.94 -13.75
N TYR A 9 18.67 -19.00 -14.67
CA TYR A 9 19.18 -17.64 -14.63
C TYR A 9 18.10 -16.58 -14.41
N VAL A 10 16.87 -16.97 -14.06
CA VAL A 10 15.74 -16.03 -13.93
C VAL A 10 16.07 -14.85 -13.03
N ILE A 11 16.60 -15.11 -11.83
CA ILE A 11 16.91 -14.04 -10.86
C ILE A 11 18.02 -13.11 -11.38
N GLU A 12 19.07 -13.67 -11.98
CA GLU A 12 20.16 -12.88 -12.57
C GLU A 12 19.65 -12.01 -13.71
N LEU A 13 18.81 -12.56 -14.59
CA LEU A 13 18.20 -11.83 -15.70
C LEU A 13 17.29 -10.71 -15.19
N ILE A 14 16.52 -10.92 -14.12
CA ILE A 14 15.68 -9.88 -13.52
C ILE A 14 16.50 -8.67 -13.07
N PHE A 15 17.71 -8.90 -12.54
CA PHE A 15 18.59 -7.82 -12.10
C PHE A 15 19.39 -7.17 -13.23
N ASP A 16 19.52 -7.83 -14.39
CA ASP A 16 20.18 -7.28 -15.56
C ASP A 16 19.34 -6.20 -16.27
N SER A 17 20.05 -5.21 -16.82
CA SER A 17 19.48 -4.07 -17.56
C SER A 17 18.73 -4.47 -18.84
N ASN A 18 19.12 -5.58 -19.49
CA ASN A 18 18.45 -6.11 -20.69
C ASN A 18 17.68 -7.39 -20.37
N GLY A 19 18.21 -8.23 -19.49
CA GLY A 19 17.60 -9.50 -19.07
C GLY A 19 16.21 -9.31 -18.48
N ASN A 20 15.95 -8.21 -17.76
CA ASN A 20 14.62 -7.95 -17.21
C ASN A 20 13.58 -7.82 -18.33
N HIS A 21 13.94 -7.25 -19.48
CA HIS A 21 13.05 -7.14 -20.62
C HIS A 21 12.77 -8.51 -21.25
N VAL A 22 13.75 -9.42 -21.24
CA VAL A 22 13.55 -10.81 -21.68
C VAL A 22 12.54 -11.51 -20.78
N ILE A 23 12.67 -11.39 -19.45
CA ILE A 23 11.73 -11.99 -18.49
C ILE A 23 10.32 -11.41 -18.64
N GLN A 24 10.22 -10.08 -18.80
CA GLN A 24 8.92 -9.43 -19.05
C GLN A 24 8.28 -9.87 -20.38
N GLU A 25 9.08 -10.11 -21.42
CA GLU A 25 8.57 -10.61 -22.70
C GLU A 25 8.13 -12.07 -22.59
N CYS A 26 8.88 -12.94 -21.89
CA CYS A 26 8.43 -14.31 -21.60
C CYS A 26 7.04 -14.31 -20.92
N LEU A 27 6.85 -13.47 -19.90
CA LEU A 27 5.56 -13.34 -19.21
C LEU A 27 4.42 -12.98 -20.15
N LYS A 28 4.68 -12.14 -21.16
CA LYS A 28 3.69 -11.69 -22.15
C LYS A 28 3.41 -12.72 -23.24
N THR A 29 4.46 -13.35 -23.77
CA THR A 29 4.38 -14.15 -24.99
C THR A 29 4.10 -15.63 -24.71
N PHE A 30 4.58 -16.17 -23.60
CA PHE A 30 4.40 -17.58 -23.29
C PHE A 30 2.99 -17.86 -22.76
N GLY A 31 2.54 -19.11 -22.91
CA GLY A 31 1.32 -19.57 -22.25
C GLY A 31 1.43 -19.43 -20.74
N LYS A 32 0.34 -19.11 -20.05
CA LYS A 32 0.36 -18.90 -18.59
C LYS A 32 0.95 -20.09 -17.81
N SER A 33 0.73 -21.32 -18.30
CA SER A 33 1.30 -22.53 -17.71
C SER A 33 2.82 -22.64 -17.90
N ASP A 34 3.35 -22.11 -18.99
CA ASP A 34 4.78 -22.17 -19.33
C ASP A 34 5.61 -21.15 -18.52
N ASN A 35 4.97 -20.14 -17.95
CA ASN A 35 5.62 -19.12 -17.11
C ASN A 35 5.90 -19.57 -15.67
N GLY A 36 5.50 -20.78 -15.27
CA GLY A 36 5.64 -21.28 -13.89
C GLY A 36 7.04 -21.11 -13.32
N PHE A 37 8.08 -21.41 -14.11
CA PHE A 37 9.48 -21.28 -13.68
C PHE A 37 9.87 -19.87 -13.23
N ILE A 38 9.25 -18.81 -13.76
CA ILE A 38 9.50 -17.42 -13.37
C ILE A 38 8.91 -17.16 -11.98
N PHE A 39 7.66 -17.60 -11.77
CA PHE A 39 6.99 -17.46 -10.48
C PHE A 39 7.73 -18.25 -9.41
N ASP A 40 8.05 -19.52 -9.69
CA ASP A 40 8.76 -20.41 -8.78
C ASP A 40 10.10 -19.80 -8.35
N ALA A 41 10.88 -19.27 -9.30
CA ALA A 41 12.15 -18.61 -8.97
C ALA A 41 11.98 -17.38 -8.07
N ILE A 42 10.94 -16.56 -8.29
CA ILE A 42 10.67 -15.34 -7.50
C ILE A 42 10.20 -15.68 -6.09
N VAL A 43 9.30 -16.67 -5.93
CA VAL A 43 8.73 -17.00 -4.61
C VAL A 43 9.63 -17.94 -3.79
N SER A 44 10.59 -18.61 -4.41
CA SER A 44 11.54 -19.49 -3.72
C SER A 44 12.64 -18.71 -3.00
N ASP A 45 13.21 -19.32 -1.96
CA ASP A 45 14.45 -18.89 -1.29
C ASP A 45 14.50 -17.44 -0.80
N GLY A 46 13.35 -16.86 -0.45
CA GLY A 46 13.23 -15.46 0.00
C GLY A 46 13.61 -14.45 -1.08
N ASN A 47 13.61 -14.84 -2.36
CA ASN A 47 13.97 -13.96 -3.47
C ASN A 47 12.96 -12.84 -3.68
N LEU A 48 11.69 -13.03 -3.31
CA LEU A 48 10.63 -12.06 -3.55
C LEU A 48 11.02 -10.67 -3.05
N VAL A 49 11.51 -10.56 -1.80
CA VAL A 49 11.88 -9.26 -1.22
C VAL A 49 12.99 -8.62 -2.05
N LYS A 50 14.05 -9.37 -2.38
CA LYS A 50 15.18 -8.85 -3.18
C LYS A 50 14.74 -8.37 -4.55
N VAL A 51 13.83 -9.11 -5.19
CA VAL A 51 13.29 -8.77 -6.51
C VAL A 51 12.37 -7.55 -6.43
N ALA A 52 11.43 -7.54 -5.50
CA ALA A 52 10.43 -6.48 -5.36
C ALA A 52 11.04 -5.13 -4.92
N THR A 53 12.18 -5.13 -4.22
CA THR A 53 12.91 -3.91 -3.82
C THR A 53 13.98 -3.47 -4.82
N HIS A 54 14.02 -4.08 -6.01
CA HIS A 54 14.93 -3.69 -7.08
C HIS A 54 14.22 -2.89 -8.17
N LYS A 55 14.91 -1.88 -8.73
CA LYS A 55 14.39 -0.98 -9.78
C LYS A 55 13.82 -1.69 -11.02
N HIS A 56 14.39 -2.84 -11.40
CA HIS A 56 13.90 -3.66 -12.52
C HIS A 56 12.98 -4.78 -12.03
N GLY A 57 13.26 -5.31 -10.84
CA GLY A 57 12.54 -6.46 -10.31
C GLY A 57 11.11 -6.13 -9.89
N CYS A 58 10.86 -4.92 -9.36
CA CYS A 58 9.49 -4.48 -9.06
C CYS A 58 8.59 -4.47 -10.32
N CYS A 59 9.14 -4.07 -11.47
CA CYS A 59 8.43 -4.11 -12.74
C CYS A 59 8.14 -5.55 -13.17
N VAL A 60 9.09 -6.47 -13.00
CA VAL A 60 8.88 -7.90 -13.29
C VAL A 60 7.78 -8.48 -12.40
N VAL A 61 7.78 -8.18 -11.10
CA VAL A 61 6.72 -8.65 -10.17
C VAL A 61 5.34 -8.12 -10.60
N GLN A 62 5.25 -6.85 -11.00
CA GLN A 62 3.99 -6.30 -11.55
C GLN A 62 3.56 -7.01 -12.83
N ARG A 63 4.49 -7.38 -13.72
CA ARG A 63 4.18 -8.18 -14.91
C ARG A 63 3.74 -9.61 -14.56
N CYS A 64 4.31 -10.22 -13.52
CA CYS A 64 3.81 -11.47 -12.99
C CYS A 64 2.35 -11.33 -12.54
N ILE A 65 1.98 -10.21 -11.91
CA ILE A 65 0.61 -9.93 -11.49
C ILE A 65 -0.33 -9.76 -12.71
N ASP A 66 0.15 -9.16 -13.80
CA ASP A 66 -0.66 -8.95 -15.01
C ASP A 66 -0.92 -10.25 -15.81
N TYR A 67 0.09 -11.10 -15.93
CA TYR A 67 0.08 -12.22 -16.87
C TYR A 67 -0.08 -13.59 -16.22
N GLY A 68 -0.02 -13.67 -14.89
CA GLY A 68 -0.19 -14.92 -14.14
C GLY A 68 -1.55 -15.59 -14.38
N ASN A 69 -1.57 -16.91 -14.21
CA ASN A 69 -2.82 -17.64 -13.98
C ASN A 69 -3.26 -17.50 -12.51
N ARG A 70 -4.50 -17.87 -12.20
CA ARG A 70 -5.07 -17.67 -10.86
C ARG A 70 -4.24 -18.31 -9.75
N GLN A 71 -3.70 -19.51 -9.94
CA GLN A 71 -2.90 -20.19 -8.92
C GLN A 71 -1.56 -19.49 -8.68
N GLN A 72 -0.88 -19.08 -9.75
CA GLN A 72 0.37 -18.32 -9.68
C GLN A 72 0.17 -16.98 -8.98
N LEU A 73 -0.94 -16.28 -9.28
CA LEU A 73 -1.27 -15.00 -8.66
C LEU A 73 -1.52 -15.14 -7.16
N ILE A 74 -2.30 -16.14 -6.75
CA ILE A 74 -2.56 -16.38 -5.32
C ILE A 74 -1.24 -16.63 -4.58
N THR A 75 -0.40 -17.55 -5.06
CA THR A 75 0.89 -17.85 -4.41
C THR A 75 1.79 -16.62 -4.33
N LEU A 76 1.90 -15.85 -5.42
CA LEU A 76 2.72 -14.63 -5.44
C LEU A 76 2.19 -13.56 -4.48
N ILE A 77 0.87 -13.34 -4.47
CA ILE A 77 0.24 -12.33 -3.63
C ILE A 77 0.34 -12.70 -2.16
N ASP A 78 0.12 -13.97 -1.79
CA ASP A 78 0.31 -14.45 -0.42
C ASP A 78 1.73 -14.15 0.07
N GLU A 79 2.73 -14.36 -0.79
CA GLU A 79 4.12 -14.09 -0.44
C GLU A 79 4.41 -12.58 -0.35
N ILE A 80 3.79 -11.73 -1.19
CA ILE A 80 3.86 -10.26 -1.06
C ILE A 80 3.20 -9.81 0.24
N VAL A 81 2.02 -10.35 0.58
CA VAL A 81 1.27 -10.01 1.79
C VAL A 81 2.12 -10.30 3.03
N LYS A 82 2.70 -11.50 3.14
CA LYS A 82 3.59 -11.89 4.25
C LYS A 82 4.78 -10.93 4.44
N ASN A 83 5.28 -10.37 3.34
CA ASN A 83 6.44 -9.48 3.35
C ASN A 83 6.07 -7.98 3.31
N SER A 84 4.77 -7.64 3.43
CA SER A 84 4.27 -6.25 3.23
C SER A 84 5.01 -5.24 4.08
N LEU A 85 5.25 -5.52 5.36
CA LEU A 85 5.89 -4.58 6.29
C LEU A 85 7.28 -4.12 5.81
N VAL A 86 8.05 -5.03 5.19
CA VAL A 86 9.36 -4.71 4.63
C VAL A 86 9.20 -3.95 3.32
N LEU A 87 8.30 -4.42 2.45
CA LEU A 87 8.11 -3.87 1.11
C LEU A 87 7.59 -2.44 1.13
N VAL A 88 6.64 -2.09 2.00
CA VAL A 88 6.07 -0.74 2.06
C VAL A 88 7.09 0.33 2.45
N LYS A 89 8.16 -0.05 3.16
CA LYS A 89 9.24 0.86 3.59
C LYS A 89 10.24 1.13 2.48
N ASP A 90 10.26 0.33 1.41
CA ASP A 90 11.22 0.42 0.32
C ASP A 90 10.76 1.35 -0.82
N ALA A 91 11.73 1.96 -1.51
CA ALA A 91 11.49 2.92 -2.60
C ALA A 91 10.82 2.30 -3.84
N PHE A 92 10.98 1.00 -4.07
CA PHE A 92 10.37 0.24 -5.16
C PHE A 92 9.28 -0.72 -4.65
N GLY A 93 9.54 -1.39 -3.53
CA GLY A 93 8.63 -2.36 -2.92
C GLY A 93 7.25 -1.78 -2.59
N ASN A 94 7.17 -0.51 -2.19
CA ASN A 94 5.89 0.14 -1.90
C ASN A 94 4.96 0.14 -3.13
N TYR A 95 5.50 0.22 -4.35
CA TYR A 95 4.70 0.16 -5.57
C TYR A 95 4.18 -1.25 -5.85
N VAL A 96 4.92 -2.29 -5.45
CA VAL A 96 4.47 -3.69 -5.56
C VAL A 96 3.27 -3.92 -4.64
N VAL A 97 3.35 -3.47 -3.38
CA VAL A 97 2.22 -3.57 -2.44
C VAL A 97 1.03 -2.78 -2.96
N GLN A 98 1.23 -1.54 -3.42
CA GLN A 98 0.14 -0.76 -4.03
C GLN A 98 -0.47 -1.43 -5.27
N TYR A 99 0.31 -2.23 -6.01
CA TYR A 99 -0.19 -2.94 -7.18
C TYR A 99 -1.18 -4.03 -6.79
N ILE A 100 -0.84 -4.85 -5.79
CA ILE A 100 -1.73 -5.93 -5.33
C ILE A 100 -3.02 -5.40 -4.71
N LEU A 101 -3.01 -4.19 -4.14
CA LEU A 101 -4.22 -3.54 -3.60
C LEU A 101 -5.24 -3.15 -4.69
N ASN A 102 -4.85 -3.16 -5.97
CA ASN A 102 -5.77 -2.94 -7.09
C ASN A 102 -6.24 -4.25 -7.75
N VAL A 103 -5.74 -5.40 -7.30
CA VAL A 103 -6.09 -6.69 -7.88
C VAL A 103 -7.40 -7.15 -7.24
N ASP A 104 -8.31 -7.66 -8.07
CA ASP A 104 -9.59 -8.24 -7.64
C ASP A 104 -9.37 -9.65 -7.02
N ILE A 105 -8.68 -9.67 -5.87
CA ILE A 105 -8.57 -10.85 -5.00
C ILE A 105 -9.09 -10.46 -3.62
N VAL A 106 -10.17 -11.14 -3.23
CA VAL A 106 -10.84 -10.98 -1.95
C VAL A 106 -9.85 -11.17 -0.80
N GLY A 107 -9.91 -10.27 0.19
CA GLY A 107 -9.12 -10.37 1.43
C GLY A 107 -7.77 -9.67 1.38
N VAL A 108 -7.19 -9.39 0.21
CA VAL A 108 -5.83 -8.81 0.11
C VAL A 108 -5.70 -7.49 0.88
N ILE A 109 -6.68 -6.59 0.76
CA ILE A 109 -6.66 -5.29 1.45
C ILE A 109 -6.68 -5.49 2.97
N ILE A 110 -7.52 -6.41 3.47
CA ILE A 110 -7.62 -6.74 4.90
C ILE A 110 -6.31 -7.32 5.41
N ASP A 111 -5.74 -8.28 4.68
CA ASP A 111 -4.53 -8.97 5.11
C ASP A 111 -3.32 -8.04 5.11
N VAL A 112 -3.16 -7.20 4.08
CA VAL A 112 -2.13 -6.14 4.10
C VAL A 112 -2.36 -5.19 5.27
N THR A 113 -3.60 -4.77 5.54
CA THR A 113 -3.90 -3.88 6.67
C THR A 113 -3.49 -4.50 8.00
N LYS A 114 -3.81 -5.78 8.23
CA LYS A 114 -3.39 -6.54 9.43
C LYS A 114 -1.87 -6.58 9.57
N MET A 115 -1.14 -6.82 8.48
CA MET A 115 0.33 -6.87 8.48
C MET A 115 0.99 -5.54 8.84
N LEU A 116 0.29 -4.41 8.69
CA LEU A 116 0.84 -3.07 8.91
C LEU A 116 0.32 -2.39 10.18
N LEU A 117 -0.67 -2.98 10.87
CA LEU A 117 -1.43 -2.29 11.90
C LEU A 117 -0.60 -1.91 13.13
N ASP A 118 0.33 -2.77 13.54
CA ASP A 118 1.17 -2.54 14.71
C ASP A 118 2.14 -1.36 14.50
N ASP A 119 2.74 -1.27 13.31
CA ASP A 119 3.67 -0.21 12.87
C ASP A 119 2.96 1.01 12.23
N LEU A 120 1.63 1.04 12.16
CA LEU A 120 0.84 1.99 11.35
C LEU A 120 1.27 3.45 11.53
N ILE A 121 1.52 3.85 12.77
CA ILE A 121 1.89 5.23 13.13
C ILE A 121 3.24 5.61 12.52
N ASP A 122 4.24 4.74 12.65
CA ASP A 122 5.58 4.96 12.10
C ASP A 122 5.58 4.90 10.57
N LEU A 123 4.82 3.96 9.99
CA LEU A 123 4.63 3.85 8.55
C LEU A 123 3.98 5.12 7.95
N SER A 124 3.07 5.75 8.68
CA SER A 124 2.40 6.97 8.21
C SER A 124 3.33 8.18 8.11
N MET A 125 4.44 8.18 8.86
CA MET A 125 5.44 9.25 8.88
C MET A 125 6.62 9.01 7.92
N GLN A 126 6.55 7.98 7.08
CA GLN A 126 7.63 7.57 6.19
C GLN A 126 7.27 7.83 4.73
N LYS A 127 8.23 8.35 3.96
CA LYS A 127 8.06 8.81 2.57
C LYS A 127 7.34 7.83 1.65
N PHE A 128 7.62 6.53 1.77
CA PHE A 128 7.13 5.51 0.86
C PHE A 128 5.87 4.83 1.39
N SER A 129 5.92 4.38 2.64
CA SER A 129 4.83 3.65 3.29
C SER A 129 3.61 4.52 3.56
N SER A 130 3.76 5.84 3.75
CA SER A 130 2.61 6.75 3.89
C SER A 130 1.65 6.66 2.70
N ASN A 131 2.19 6.53 1.48
CA ASN A 131 1.36 6.38 0.27
C ASN A 131 0.53 5.09 0.30
N VAL A 132 1.10 4.01 0.85
CA VAL A 132 0.39 2.73 1.01
C VAL A 132 -0.71 2.87 2.05
N ILE A 133 -0.45 3.52 3.18
CA ILE A 133 -1.47 3.79 4.19
C ILE A 133 -2.60 4.64 3.62
N GLU A 134 -2.29 5.72 2.91
CA GLU A 134 -3.32 6.53 2.26
C GLU A 134 -4.12 5.73 1.22
N LYS A 135 -3.48 4.78 0.52
CA LYS A 135 -4.17 3.91 -0.43
C LYS A 135 -5.13 2.93 0.25
N LEU A 136 -4.72 2.33 1.37
CA LEU A 136 -5.62 1.50 2.20
C LEU A 136 -6.78 2.32 2.75
N VAL A 137 -6.55 3.58 3.15
CA VAL A 137 -7.64 4.46 3.61
C VAL A 137 -8.61 4.81 2.48
N ARG A 138 -8.16 4.85 1.22
CA ARG A 138 -9.01 5.12 0.04
C ARG A 138 -9.68 3.88 -0.55
N SER A 139 -9.41 2.68 -0.04
CA SER A 139 -10.09 1.50 -0.52
C SER A 139 -11.58 1.54 -0.19
N ASP A 140 -12.36 0.77 -0.93
CA ASP A 140 -13.76 0.48 -0.66
C ASP A 140 -13.95 -0.48 0.53
N GLU A 141 -12.89 -1.20 0.92
CA GLU A 141 -12.89 -2.09 2.08
C GLU A 141 -13.12 -1.34 3.40
N ILE A 142 -14.34 -1.45 3.94
CA ILE A 142 -14.78 -0.69 5.11
C ILE A 142 -14.04 -1.14 6.36
N GLU A 143 -13.88 -2.46 6.54
CA GLU A 143 -13.26 -3.02 7.75
C GLU A 143 -11.80 -2.57 7.86
N ALA A 144 -11.05 -2.58 6.76
CA ALA A 144 -9.66 -2.08 6.72
C ALA A 144 -9.57 -0.61 7.18
N ARG A 145 -10.45 0.27 6.66
CA ARG A 145 -10.46 1.68 7.06
C ARG A 145 -10.75 1.86 8.54
N GLN A 146 -11.71 1.11 9.07
CA GLN A 146 -12.07 1.18 10.49
C GLN A 146 -10.91 0.75 11.38
N MET A 147 -10.22 -0.34 11.04
CA MET A 147 -9.00 -0.77 11.75
C MET A 147 -7.94 0.34 11.80
N ILE A 148 -7.72 1.00 10.68
CA ILE A 148 -6.76 2.12 10.59
C ILE A 148 -7.20 3.30 11.46
N PHE A 149 -8.47 3.69 11.41
CA PHE A 149 -9.00 4.80 12.22
C PHE A 149 -8.93 4.50 13.71
N ASP A 150 -9.36 3.30 14.13
CA ASP A 150 -9.30 2.88 15.53
C ASP A 150 -7.87 2.88 16.05
N ARG A 151 -6.91 2.43 15.23
CA ARG A 151 -5.49 2.45 15.59
C ARG A 151 -4.96 3.87 15.79
N PHE A 152 -5.35 4.82 14.94
CA PHE A 152 -4.99 6.24 15.15
C PHE A 152 -5.62 6.81 16.42
N LEU A 153 -6.89 6.53 16.68
CA LEU A 153 -7.64 7.04 17.83
C LEU A 153 -7.11 6.53 19.19
N GLN A 154 -6.30 5.46 19.20
CA GLN A 154 -5.58 5.00 20.40
C GLN A 154 -4.41 5.91 20.80
N ILE A 155 -3.89 6.73 19.88
CA ILE A 155 -2.79 7.66 20.18
C ILE A 155 -3.34 8.89 20.88
N LYS A 156 -2.81 9.23 22.06
CA LYS A 156 -3.29 10.40 22.81
C LYS A 156 -2.93 11.73 22.15
N ASP A 157 -1.69 11.87 21.66
CA ASP A 157 -1.18 13.12 21.10
C ASP A 157 -0.91 12.98 19.60
N VAL A 158 -1.76 13.59 18.79
CA VAL A 158 -1.66 13.58 17.32
C VAL A 158 -0.67 14.62 16.79
N THR A 159 -0.14 15.51 17.63
CA THR A 159 0.67 16.67 17.20
C THR A 159 1.82 16.28 16.29
N LYS A 160 2.55 15.20 16.62
CA LYS A 160 3.66 14.70 15.80
C LYS A 160 3.20 14.31 14.40
N LEU A 161 2.05 13.64 14.27
CA LEU A 161 1.48 13.24 12.97
C LEU A 161 1.01 14.45 12.16
N LEU A 162 0.41 15.45 12.82
CA LEU A 162 -0.05 16.67 12.14
C LEU A 162 1.11 17.55 11.62
N GLN A 163 2.25 17.55 12.32
CA GLN A 163 3.44 18.33 11.96
C GLN A 163 4.35 17.61 10.96
N ASP A 164 4.26 16.28 10.87
CA ASP A 164 5.11 15.47 10.01
C ASP A 164 4.86 15.73 8.51
N SER A 165 5.92 15.61 7.70
CA SER A 165 5.88 15.92 6.25
C SER A 165 5.03 14.95 5.43
N TYR A 166 4.74 13.75 5.96
CA TYR A 166 3.98 12.70 5.28
C TYR A 166 2.68 12.38 6.02
N ALA A 167 2.72 12.18 7.34
CA ALA A 167 1.53 11.76 8.10
C ALA A 167 0.40 12.79 8.07
N ASN A 168 0.68 14.08 7.87
CA ASN A 168 -0.37 15.08 7.69
C ASN A 168 -1.29 14.75 6.49
N TYR A 169 -0.76 14.13 5.43
CA TYR A 169 -1.55 13.71 4.27
C TYR A 169 -2.37 12.46 4.58
N VAL A 170 -1.83 11.54 5.39
CA VAL A 170 -2.56 10.38 5.91
C VAL A 170 -3.76 10.84 6.74
N ILE A 171 -3.57 11.75 7.70
CA ILE A 171 -4.66 12.28 8.53
C ILE A 171 -5.72 13.01 7.69
N GLN A 172 -5.30 13.81 6.71
CA GLN A 172 -6.24 14.45 5.77
C GLN A 172 -7.06 13.41 4.98
N THR A 173 -6.42 12.31 4.57
CA THR A 173 -7.08 11.22 3.87
C THR A 173 -8.07 10.48 4.77
N CYS A 174 -7.72 10.25 6.04
CA CYS A 174 -8.65 9.70 7.02
C CYS A 174 -9.91 10.58 7.17
N LEU A 175 -9.75 11.90 7.28
CA LEU A 175 -10.89 12.84 7.34
C LEU A 175 -11.73 12.85 6.06
N ASP A 176 -11.14 12.65 4.88
CA ASP A 176 -11.87 12.62 3.61
C ASP A 176 -12.65 11.31 3.40
N GLN A 177 -12.16 10.20 3.94
CA GLN A 177 -12.72 8.85 3.72
C GLN A 177 -13.53 8.32 4.92
N SER A 178 -13.59 9.07 6.01
CA SER A 178 -14.34 8.69 7.21
C SER A 178 -15.85 8.77 6.98
N SER A 179 -16.60 7.83 7.56
CA SER A 179 -18.04 7.99 7.77
C SER A 179 -18.32 9.16 8.73
N VAL A 180 -19.57 9.62 8.83
CA VAL A 180 -19.97 10.71 9.75
C VAL A 180 -19.55 10.41 11.19
N GLU A 181 -19.72 9.17 11.65
CA GLU A 181 -19.34 8.76 12.99
C GLU A 181 -17.82 8.86 13.21
N TYR A 182 -17.02 8.29 12.30
CA TYR A 182 -15.56 8.36 12.40
C TYR A 182 -15.03 9.77 12.21
N HIS A 183 -15.66 10.57 11.36
CA HIS A 183 -15.27 11.96 11.15
C HIS A 183 -15.41 12.77 12.44
N SER A 184 -16.51 12.57 13.17
CA SER A 184 -16.71 13.18 14.50
C SER A 184 -15.64 12.73 15.50
N LYS A 185 -15.35 11.42 15.57
CA LYS A 185 -14.28 10.87 16.44
C LYS A 185 -12.90 11.45 16.09
N LEU A 186 -12.51 11.43 14.82
CA LEU A 186 -11.26 11.99 14.32
C LEU A 186 -11.17 13.50 14.57
N SER A 187 -12.28 14.23 14.38
CA SER A 187 -12.33 15.67 14.64
C SER A 187 -12.11 16.00 16.11
N ASN A 188 -12.83 15.30 17.01
CA ASN A 188 -12.66 15.46 18.46
C ASN A 188 -11.24 15.12 18.91
N TRP A 189 -10.59 14.18 18.23
CA TRP A 189 -9.20 13.81 18.48
C TRP A 189 -8.20 14.89 17.99
N ILE A 190 -8.46 15.54 16.85
CA ILE A 190 -7.55 16.52 16.24
C ILE A 190 -7.70 17.94 16.81
N ILE A 191 -8.93 18.40 17.04
CA ILE A 191 -9.25 19.78 17.43
C ILE A 191 -8.42 20.28 18.64
N PRO A 192 -8.24 19.51 19.73
CA PRO A 192 -7.45 19.95 20.88
C PRO A 192 -5.98 20.27 20.55
N HIS A 193 -5.44 19.67 19.48
CA HIS A 193 -4.05 19.80 19.06
C HIS A 193 -3.86 20.75 17.88
N LEU A 194 -4.95 21.32 17.34
CA LEU A 194 -4.91 22.11 16.10
C LEU A 194 -4.07 23.40 16.23
N SER A 195 -3.96 23.95 17.44
CA SER A 195 -3.12 25.12 17.73
C SER A 195 -1.63 24.84 17.45
N ALA A 196 -1.17 23.60 17.66
CA ALA A 196 0.22 23.21 17.50
C ALA A 196 0.70 23.20 16.04
N ILE A 197 -0.23 23.21 15.08
CA ILE A 197 0.08 23.24 13.65
C ILE A 197 -0.24 24.56 12.96
N ARG A 198 -0.64 25.62 13.68
CA ARG A 198 -1.05 26.93 13.10
C ARG A 198 -0.07 27.53 12.11
N ASN A 199 1.23 27.30 12.30
CA ASN A 199 2.29 27.85 11.46
C ASN A 199 2.76 26.88 10.36
N THR A 200 2.13 25.71 10.23
CA THR A 200 2.46 24.72 9.20
C THR A 200 1.69 25.00 7.90
N PRO A 201 2.21 24.58 6.73
CA PRO A 201 1.48 24.73 5.46
C PRO A 201 0.20 23.89 5.40
N TYR A 202 0.02 22.91 6.30
CA TYR A 202 -1.08 21.96 6.29
C TYR A 202 -2.29 22.41 7.13
N TYR A 203 -2.11 23.39 8.03
CA TYR A 203 -3.14 23.88 8.95
C TYR A 203 -4.47 24.16 8.28
N LYS A 204 -4.48 25.01 7.24
CA LYS A 204 -5.71 25.42 6.55
C LYS A 204 -6.42 24.23 5.90
N LYS A 205 -5.66 23.26 5.37
CA LYS A 205 -6.25 22.07 4.73
C LYS A 205 -6.94 21.18 5.75
N ILE A 206 -6.30 20.93 6.88
CA ILE A 206 -6.87 20.13 7.98
C ILE A 206 -8.08 20.86 8.56
N GLN A 207 -7.96 22.16 8.88
CA GLN A 207 -9.05 22.97 9.40
C GLN A 207 -10.28 22.94 8.49
N ASN A 208 -10.10 23.12 7.17
CA ASN A 208 -11.22 23.08 6.22
C ASN A 208 -11.91 21.70 6.16
N LYS A 209 -11.17 20.61 6.38
CA LYS A 209 -11.73 19.26 6.39
C LYS A 209 -12.55 19.00 7.65
N LEU A 210 -12.10 19.50 8.81
CA LEU A 210 -12.85 19.40 10.07
C LEU A 210 -14.21 20.12 9.99
N LEU A 211 -14.29 21.21 9.23
CA LEU A 211 -15.52 22.01 9.06
C LEU A 211 -16.52 21.43 8.03
N ARG A 212 -16.17 20.37 7.30
CA ARG A 212 -17.03 19.83 6.23
C ARG A 212 -18.30 19.17 6.74
N ASP A 213 -18.32 18.67 7.97
CA ASP A 213 -19.49 17.98 8.53
C ASP A 213 -20.52 18.93 9.18
N GLU A 214 -20.15 20.16 9.56
CA GLU A 214 -21.13 21.17 10.00
C GLU A 214 -22.13 21.51 8.87
N ASN A 215 -21.66 21.55 7.62
CA ASN A 215 -22.50 21.91 6.48
C ASN A 215 -23.35 20.76 5.92
N LYS A 216 -22.95 19.50 6.15
CA LYS A 216 -23.74 18.31 5.74
C LYS A 216 -24.91 18.04 6.69
N GLN A 217 -24.76 18.32 7.99
CA GLN A 217 -25.85 18.19 8.97
C GLN A 217 -26.99 19.21 8.72
N HIS A 218 -26.68 20.40 8.20
CA HIS A 218 -27.71 21.41 7.89
C HIS A 218 -28.52 21.15 6.62
N HIS A 219 -28.07 20.29 5.71
CA HIS A 219 -28.80 19.97 4.47
C HIS A 219 -29.65 18.69 4.56
N SER A 220 -29.67 18.01 5.71
CA SER A 220 -30.54 16.85 5.96
C SER A 220 -31.77 17.16 6.82
N VAL A 221 -32.00 18.45 7.15
CA VAL A 221 -33.09 18.91 8.03
C VAL A 221 -34.00 19.94 7.33
N ASN A 222 -33.85 20.16 6.02
CA ASN A 222 -34.74 21.00 5.21
C ASN A 222 -35.38 20.21 4.08
#